data_AF-A0A2V5YLE1-F1
#
_entry.id   AF-A0A2V5YLE1-F1
#
_cell.length_a   1.000
_cell.length_b   1.000
_cell.length_c   1.000
_cell.angle_alpha   90.00
_cell.angle_beta   90.00
_cell.angle_gamma   90.00
#
_symmetry.space_group_name_H-M   'P 1'
#
loop_
_entity.id
_entity.type
_entity.pdbx_description
1 polymer ?
#
loop_
_entity_poly.entity_id
_entity_poly.type
_entity_poly.pdbx_seq_one_letter_code
_entity_poly.pdbx_strand_id
1 'polypeptide(L)'
;LLIILNTPIGSGKNADASLVLADQLIAAKLNVANGSDPAPVSSTITHSDSLLSGFIGKLPYHVKPSSASGQAMVTDATVLNNYNNGALTPGCTL
;
A
#
# COMPACT_ATOMS: atom_id res chain seq x y z
N LEU A 1 14.09 -4.25 1.17
CA LEU A 1 12.92 -4.06 2.05
C LEU A 1 13.09 -2.84 2.95
N LEU A 2 14.10 -2.76 3.83
CA LEU A 2 14.34 -1.59 4.71
C LEU A 2 14.57 -0.25 3.96
N ILE A 3 15.13 -0.29 2.76
CA ILE A 3 15.39 0.91 1.96
C ILE A 3 14.10 1.58 1.47
N ILE A 4 13.04 0.81 1.21
CA ILE A 4 11.75 1.37 0.72
C ILE A 4 11.07 2.18 1.83
N LEU A 5 11.12 1.67 3.07
CA LEU A 5 10.57 2.35 4.26
C LEU A 5 11.26 3.70 4.57
N ASN A 6 12.53 3.85 4.15
CA ASN A 6 13.28 5.08 4.32
C ASN A 6 13.31 5.96 3.06
N THR A 7 12.68 5.52 1.97
CA THR A 7 12.61 6.33 0.75
C THR A 7 11.50 7.35 0.90
N PRO A 8 11.77 8.65 0.72
CA PRO A 8 10.72 9.65 0.69
C PRO A 8 9.74 9.32 -0.44
N ILE A 9 8.49 8.98 -0.09
CA ILE A 9 7.41 8.69 -1.04
C ILE A 9 6.99 9.91 -1.89
N GLY A 10 7.52 11.10 -1.55
CA GLY A 10 7.16 12.39 -2.12
C GLY A 10 5.83 12.92 -1.59
N SER A 11 5.45 14.15 -1.95
CA SER A 11 4.19 14.77 -1.52
C SER A 11 3.46 15.45 -2.68
N GLY A 12 2.13 15.38 -2.66
CA GLY A 12 1.27 15.95 -3.69
C GLY A 12 1.59 15.43 -5.09
N LYS A 13 1.76 16.36 -6.05
CA LYS A 13 2.04 16.05 -7.47
C LYS A 13 3.40 15.38 -7.73
N ASN A 14 4.30 15.42 -6.76
CA ASN A 14 5.65 14.86 -6.87
C ASN A 14 5.76 13.49 -6.17
N ALA A 15 4.68 12.99 -5.56
CA ALA A 15 4.66 11.65 -5.00
C ALA A 15 4.71 10.60 -6.11
N ASP A 16 5.36 9.48 -5.84
CA ASP A 16 5.29 8.29 -6.69
C ASP A 16 4.29 7.33 -6.09
N ALA A 17 3.17 7.12 -6.78
CA ALA A 17 2.11 6.25 -6.31
C ALA A 17 2.59 4.80 -6.10
N SER A 18 3.61 4.35 -6.85
CA SER A 18 4.19 3.03 -6.68
C SER A 18 4.99 2.90 -5.38
N LEU A 19 5.68 3.97 -4.94
CA LEU A 19 6.37 4.00 -3.65
C LEU A 19 5.36 4.07 -2.49
N VAL A 20 4.32 4.90 -2.63
CA VAL A 20 3.25 5.03 -1.64
C VAL A 20 2.56 3.68 -1.41
N LEU A 21 2.21 2.97 -2.50
CA LEU A 21 1.60 1.65 -2.40
C LEU A 21 2.55 0.61 -1.81
N ALA A 22 3.79 0.56 -2.28
CA ALA A 22 4.75 -0.44 -1.83
C ALA A 22 5.10 -0.30 -0.34
N ASP A 23 5.24 0.93 0.15
CA ASP A 23 5.47 1.21 1.57
C ASP A 23 4.36 0.62 2.45
N GLN A 24 3.10 0.94 2.14
CA GLN A 24 1.95 0.47 2.90
C GLN A 24 1.69 -1.03 2.76
N LEU A 25 1.96 -1.60 1.58
CA LEU A 25 1.86 -3.04 1.33
C LEU A 25 2.89 -3.84 2.13
N ILE A 26 4.13 -3.34 2.22
CA ILE A 26 5.17 -3.97 3.04
C ILE A 26 4.75 -3.98 4.50
N ALA A 27 4.28 -2.84 5.02
CA ALA A 27 3.81 -2.73 6.40
C ALA A 27 2.62 -3.67 6.68
N ALA A 28 1.64 -3.75 5.77
CA ALA A 28 0.49 -4.63 5.93
C ALA A 28 0.88 -6.11 5.96
N LYS A 29 1.77 -6.54 5.05
CA LYS A 29 2.28 -7.91 5.03
C LYS A 29 3.06 -8.25 6.29
N LEU A 30 3.85 -7.30 6.83
CA LEU A 30 4.54 -7.49 8.11
C LEU A 30 3.56 -7.59 9.29
N ASN A 31 2.53 -6.75 9.33
CA ASN A 31 1.49 -6.83 10.35
C ASN A 31 0.75 -8.17 10.34
N VAL A 32 0.40 -8.68 9.16
CA VAL A 32 -0.19 -10.02 8.99
C VAL A 32 0.79 -11.11 9.44
N ALA A 33 2.07 -11.01 9.07
CA ALA A 33 3.09 -11.96 9.52
C ALA A 33 3.31 -11.92 11.04
N ASN A 34 3.07 -10.76 11.67
CA ASN A 34 3.10 -10.57 13.13
C ASN A 34 1.79 -10.97 13.82
N GLY A 35 0.81 -11.55 13.10
CA GLY A 35 -0.41 -12.12 13.67
C GLY A 35 -1.64 -11.21 13.63
N SER A 36 -1.58 -10.05 12.95
CA SER A 36 -2.77 -9.23 12.69
C SER A 36 -3.72 -9.95 11.72
N ASP A 37 -5.03 -9.81 11.92
CA ASP A 37 -6.05 -10.43 11.07
C ASP A 37 -5.96 -9.89 9.63
N PRO A 38 -5.75 -10.72 8.60
CA PRO A 38 -5.71 -10.26 7.21
C PRO A 38 -7.10 -10.03 6.59
N ALA A 39 -8.19 -10.50 7.21
CA ALA A 39 -9.54 -10.44 6.65
C ALA A 39 -9.95 -9.06 6.09
N PRO A 40 -9.70 -7.91 6.77
CA PRO A 40 -10.12 -6.61 6.26
C PRO A 40 -9.35 -6.13 5.03
N VAL A 41 -8.16 -6.69 4.72
CA VAL A 41 -7.28 -6.19 3.64
C VAL A 41 -6.79 -7.24 2.67
N SER A 42 -7.20 -8.50 2.80
CA SER A 42 -6.74 -9.61 1.94
C SER A 42 -6.91 -9.32 0.43
N SER A 43 -8.06 -8.77 0.04
CA SER A 43 -8.32 -8.36 -1.35
C SER A 43 -7.44 -7.19 -1.78
N THR A 44 -7.25 -6.19 -0.91
CA THR A 44 -6.39 -5.04 -1.17
C THR A 44 -4.94 -5.46 -1.35
N ILE A 45 -4.40 -6.32 -0.48
CA ILE A 45 -3.05 -6.88 -0.61
C ILE A 45 -2.85 -7.54 -1.98
N THR A 46 -3.81 -8.39 -2.38
CA THR A 46 -3.76 -9.08 -3.68
C THR A 46 -3.82 -8.11 -4.86
N HIS A 47 -4.68 -7.10 -4.78
CA HIS A 47 -4.80 -6.07 -5.82
C HIS A 47 -3.53 -5.22 -5.92
N SER A 48 -2.95 -4.83 -4.78
CA SER A 48 -1.69 -4.08 -4.71
C SER A 48 -0.51 -4.85 -5.30
N ASP A 49 -0.41 -6.15 -5.00
CA ASP A 49 0.59 -7.03 -5.61
C ASP A 49 0.41 -7.11 -7.13
N SER A 50 -0.83 -7.26 -7.61
CA SER A 50 -1.15 -7.26 -9.04
C SER A 50 -0.73 -5.96 -9.72
N LEU A 51 -1.09 -4.81 -9.14
CA LEU A 51 -0.72 -3.49 -9.65
C LEU A 51 0.80 -3.34 -9.77
N LEU A 52 1.56 -3.72 -8.73
CA LEU A 52 3.02 -3.61 -8.73
C LEU A 52 3.68 -4.62 -9.68
N SER A 53 3.10 -5.82 -9.84
CA SER A 53 3.62 -6.85 -10.75
C SER A 53 3.49 -6.49 -12.24
N GLY A 54 2.60 -5.54 -12.57
CA GLY A 54 2.44 -5.03 -13.92
C GLY A 54 3.60 -4.15 -14.42
N PHE A 55 4.53 -3.78 -13.53
CA PHE A 55 5.69 -2.96 -13.87
C PHE A 55 6.95 -3.82 -13.93
N ILE A 56 7.77 -3.60 -14.97
CA ILE A 56 9.06 -4.25 -15.11
C ILE A 56 10.13 -3.40 -14.42
N GLY A 57 10.98 -4.06 -13.61
CA GLY A 57 12.13 -3.43 -12.97
C GLY A 57 12.02 -3.41 -11.45
N LYS A 58 12.53 -2.36 -10.83
CA LYS A 58 12.48 -2.14 -9.38
C LYS A 58 11.94 -0.75 -9.11
N LEU A 59 11.24 -0.60 -7.98
CA LEU A 59 10.79 0.69 -7.47
C LEU A 59 11.94 1.70 -7.35
N PRO A 60 11.68 3.02 -7.51
CA PRO A 60 10.41 3.64 -7.93
C PRO A 60 10.03 3.38 -9.40
N TYR A 61 8.73 3.25 -9.69
CA TYR A 61 8.21 3.13 -11.07
C TYR A 61 7.77 4.46 -11.67
N HIS A 62 7.88 5.56 -10.92
CA HIS A 62 7.54 6.92 -11.34
C HIS A 62 6.08 7.07 -11.79
N VAL A 63 5.17 6.41 -11.07
CA VAL A 63 3.74 6.46 -11.38
C VAL A 63 3.13 7.72 -10.78
N LYS A 64 2.61 8.60 -11.65
CA LYS A 64 1.92 9.81 -11.22
C LYS A 64 0.62 9.46 -10.51
N PRO A 65 0.34 10.01 -9.32
CA PRO A 65 -0.91 9.78 -8.58
C PRO A 65 -2.17 10.14 -9.36
N SER A 66 -2.07 11.07 -10.32
CA SER A 66 -3.20 11.49 -11.15
C SER A 66 -3.52 10.52 -12.31
N SER A 67 -2.65 9.56 -12.62
CA SER A 67 -2.94 8.53 -13.62
C SER A 67 -3.94 7.52 -13.10
N ALA A 68 -4.64 6.79 -13.99
CA ALA A 68 -5.60 5.76 -13.56
C ALA A 68 -4.95 4.70 -12.66
N SER A 69 -3.79 4.18 -13.04
CA SER A 69 -3.01 3.25 -12.22
C SER A 69 -2.54 3.90 -10.91
N GLY A 70 -2.11 5.16 -10.95
CA GLY A 70 -1.69 5.89 -9.75
C GLY A 70 -2.83 6.13 -8.76
N GLN A 71 -4.05 6.38 -9.24
CA GLN A 71 -5.23 6.50 -8.39
C GLN A 71 -5.55 5.17 -7.72
N ALA A 72 -5.54 4.06 -8.47
CA ALA A 72 -5.73 2.72 -7.90
C ALA A 72 -4.68 2.40 -6.82
N MET A 73 -3.41 2.74 -7.08
CA MET A 73 -2.32 2.59 -6.11
C MET A 73 -2.54 3.42 -4.84
N VAL A 74 -2.94 4.68 -4.96
CA VAL A 74 -3.20 5.56 -3.80
C VAL A 74 -4.43 5.09 -3.02
N THR A 75 -5.48 4.62 -3.70
CA THR A 75 -6.67 4.05 -3.05
C THR A 75 -6.31 2.83 -2.21
N ASP A 76 -5.59 1.87 -2.80
CA ASP A 76 -5.12 0.68 -2.08
C ASP A 76 -4.22 1.06 -0.91
N ALA A 77 -3.26 1.97 -1.13
CA ALA A 77 -2.36 2.45 -0.09
C ALA A 77 -3.11 3.10 1.08
N THR A 78 -4.21 3.81 0.81
CA THR A 78 -5.04 4.42 1.85
C THR A 78 -5.72 3.36 2.72
N VAL A 79 -6.27 2.31 2.10
CA VAL A 79 -6.88 1.18 2.82
C VAL A 79 -5.83 0.45 3.66
N LEU A 80 -4.67 0.15 3.08
CA LEU A 80 -3.56 -0.49 3.78
C LEU A 80 -3.03 0.39 4.92
N ASN A 81 -2.96 1.71 4.74
CA ASN A 81 -2.60 2.64 5.82
C ASN A 81 -3.60 2.58 6.98
N ASN A 82 -4.90 2.57 6.69
CA ASN A 82 -5.92 2.44 7.74
C ASN A 82 -5.77 1.11 8.50
N TYR A 83 -5.47 0.02 7.80
CA TYR A 83 -5.17 -1.26 8.41
C TYR A 83 -3.92 -1.20 9.30
N ASN A 84 -2.83 -0.65 8.79
CA ASN A 84 -1.55 -0.55 9.48
C ASN A 84 -1.63 0.28 10.76
N ASN A 85 -2.56 1.23 10.81
CA ASN A 85 -2.81 2.07 11.98
C ASN A 85 -3.96 1.53 12.86
N GLY A 86 -4.45 0.31 12.60
CA GLY A 86 -5.52 -0.32 13.40
C GLY A 86 -6.88 0.34 13.27
N ALA A 87 -7.10 1.18 12.24
CA ALA A 87 -8.36 1.88 12.00
C ALA A 87 -9.40 1.01 11.27
N LEU A 88 -9.00 -0.17 10.75
CA LEU A 88 -9.91 -1.18 10.20
C LEU A 88 -10.20 -2.25 11.25
N THR A 89 -10.85 -1.88 12.36
CA THR A 89 -11.35 -2.86 13.32
C THR A 89 -12.61 -3.53 12.77
N PRO A 90 -12.67 -4.88 12.67
CA PRO A 90 -13.92 -5.58 12.48
C PRO A 90 -14.80 -5.35 13.72
N GLY A 91 -15.93 -4.68 13.54
CA GLY A 91 -17.08 -4.68 14.46
C GLY A 91 -16.78 -4.58 15.96
N CYS A 92 -16.73 -3.35 16.49
CA CYS A 92 -17.37 -3.12 17.78
C CYS A 92 -18.88 -3.20 17.59
N THR A 93 -19.45 -4.41 17.61
CA THR A 93 -20.86 -4.60 17.96
C THR A 93 -20.91 -4.92 19.44
N LEU A 94 -21.41 -3.97 20.23
CA LEU A 94 -21.81 -4.18 21.64
C LEU A 94 -22.88 -5.29 21.75
#